data_AF-A0A6B3G9T2-F1
#
_entry.id   AF-A0A6B3G9T2-F1
#
_cell.length_a   1.000
_cell.length_b   1.000
_cell.length_c   1.000
_cell.angle_alpha   90.00
_cell.angle_beta   90.00
_cell.angle_gamma   90.00
#
_symmetry.space_group_name_H-M   'P 1'
#
loop_
_entity.id
_entity.type
_entity.pdbx_description
1 polymer ?
#
loop_
_entity_poly.entity_id
_entity_poly.type
_entity_poly.pdbx_seq_one_letter_code
_entity_poly.pdbx_strand_id
1 'polypeptide(L)'
;LSRARVDPDVLAAQLDEVLPRESAEPSAEPGLTPAAKRTLTAAYARSQAAGVSYIGPEHILGALIDDADSGAGRFLGSDDLDVGKLRGAADRAAGPDGAPGGAKQPATTLDEFGRDLTEEAKAGKLDPVVGRAEEIEQTIEILSRRSKNNPVLIGE
;
A
#
# COMPACT_ATOMS: atom_id res chain seq x y z
N LEU A 1 10.51 3.76 8.58
CA LEU A 1 11.66 3.95 9.49
C LEU A 1 11.22 4.14 10.94
N SER A 2 10.46 5.20 11.28
CA SER A 2 9.94 5.42 12.65
C SER A 2 9.16 4.24 13.24
N ARG A 3 8.31 3.57 12.45
CA ARG A 3 7.58 2.34 12.84
C ARG A 3 8.50 1.15 13.13
N ALA A 4 9.70 1.13 12.56
CA ALA A 4 10.73 0.12 12.81
C ALA A 4 11.71 0.55 13.92
N ARG A 5 11.44 1.67 14.60
CA ARG A 5 12.34 2.32 15.58
C ARG A 5 13.70 2.72 14.99
N VAL A 6 13.76 2.98 13.68
CA VAL A 6 14.94 3.54 13.02
C VAL A 6 14.74 5.04 12.89
N ASP A 7 15.68 5.80 13.44
CA ASP A 7 15.73 7.25 13.32
C ASP A 7 16.34 7.62 11.94
N PRO A 8 15.60 8.34 11.08
CA PRO A 8 16.09 8.72 9.76
C PRO A 8 17.31 9.64 9.81
N ASP A 9 17.44 10.49 10.83
CA ASP A 9 18.54 11.45 10.93
C ASP A 9 19.85 10.74 11.31
N VAL A 10 19.76 9.76 12.21
CA VAL A 10 20.87 8.88 12.57
C VAL A 10 21.31 8.04 11.36
N LEU A 11 20.35 7.49 10.63
CA LEU A 11 20.63 6.69 9.43
C LEU A 11 21.31 7.52 8.34
N ALA A 12 20.90 8.78 8.16
CA ALA A 12 21.53 9.70 7.22
C ALA A 12 22.98 10.00 7.61
N ALA A 13 23.23 10.28 8.89
CA ALA A 13 24.59 10.52 9.39
C ALA A 13 25.51 9.30 9.21
N GLN A 14 25.00 8.09 9.46
CA GLN A 14 25.73 6.84 9.23
C GLN A 14 26.01 6.61 7.74
N LEU A 15 25.05 6.96 6.87
CA LEU A 15 25.21 6.83 5.43
C LEU A 15 26.32 7.78 4.91
N ASP A 16 26.37 9.01 5.41
CA ASP A 16 27.41 9.99 5.05
C ASP A 16 28.82 9.53 5.42
N GLU A 17 28.99 8.73 6.48
CA GLU A 17 30.29 8.13 6.82
C GLU A 17 30.73 7.03 5.84
N VAL A 18 29.77 6.30 5.28
CA VAL A 18 30.02 5.15 4.39
C VAL A 18 30.14 5.57 2.93
N LEU A 19 29.47 6.66 2.54
CA LEU A 19 29.51 7.17 1.18
C LEU A 19 30.90 7.73 0.84
N PRO A 20 31.41 7.50 -0.39
CA PRO A 20 32.60 8.17 -0.87
C PRO A 20 32.41 9.68 -0.77
N ARG A 21 33.40 10.39 -0.22
CA ARG A 21 33.40 11.85 -0.22
C ARG A 21 33.29 12.38 -1.64
N GLU A 22 32.58 13.50 -1.79
CA GLU A 22 32.38 14.17 -3.08
C GLU A 22 33.71 14.26 -3.84
N SER A 23 33.72 13.73 -5.07
CA SER A 23 34.81 13.99 -6.00
C SER A 23 34.80 15.48 -6.32
N ALA A 24 35.99 16.12 -6.32
CA ALA A 24 36.17 17.57 -6.40
C ALA A 24 35.53 18.24 -7.64
N GLU A 25 35.12 17.46 -8.65
CA GLU A 25 34.31 17.92 -9.76
C GLU A 25 32.93 17.26 -9.71
N PRO A 26 31.87 17.98 -9.31
CA PRO A 26 30.52 17.48 -9.44
C PRO A 26 30.21 17.29 -10.94
N SER A 27 29.72 16.10 -11.30
CA SER A 27 29.20 15.88 -12.66
C SER A 27 28.07 16.86 -12.90
N ALA A 28 28.15 17.66 -13.97
CA ALA A 28 27.16 18.67 -14.31
C ALA A 28 25.75 18.08 -14.49
N GLU A 29 25.66 16.78 -14.79
CA GLU A 29 24.43 15.99 -14.81
C GLU A 29 24.66 14.66 -14.07
N PRO A 30 24.17 14.49 -12.83
CA PRO A 30 24.23 13.21 -12.13
C PRO A 30 23.20 12.23 -12.72
N GLY A 31 23.68 11.08 -13.18
CA GLY A 31 22.85 9.99 -13.70
C GLY A 31 22.57 8.88 -12.67
N LEU A 32 21.49 8.12 -12.88
CA LEU A 32 21.20 6.94 -12.05
C LEU A 32 22.22 5.83 -12.30
N THR A 33 22.75 5.27 -11.21
CA THR A 33 23.58 4.06 -11.26
C THR A 33 22.77 2.86 -11.77
N PRO A 34 23.42 1.83 -12.36
CA PRO A 34 22.73 0.60 -12.73
C PRO A 34 21.97 -0.04 -11.56
N ALA A 35 22.54 0.01 -10.35
CA ALA A 35 21.89 -0.46 -9.14
C ALA A 35 20.59 0.31 -8.85
N ALA A 36 20.63 1.66 -8.88
CA ALA A 36 19.45 2.48 -8.67
C ALA A 36 18.34 2.22 -9.71
N LYS A 37 18.71 2.01 -10.99
CA LYS A 37 17.74 1.63 -12.03
C LYS A 37 17.06 0.29 -11.73
N ARG A 38 17.82 -0.72 -11.31
CA ARG A 38 17.26 -2.04 -10.91
C ARG A 38 16.32 -1.90 -9.72
N THR A 39 16.70 -1.12 -8.71
CA THR A 39 15.85 -0.84 -7.53
C THR A 39 14.52 -0.23 -7.95
N LEU A 40 14.51 0.77 -8.85
CA LEU A 40 13.27 1.39 -9.32
C LEU A 40 12.38 0.40 -10.10
N THR A 41 12.98 -0.45 -10.94
CA THR A 41 12.25 -1.52 -11.62
C THR A 41 11.64 -2.52 -10.63
N ALA A 42 12.38 -2.89 -9.59
CA ALA A 42 11.89 -3.78 -8.54
C ALA A 42 10.80 -3.13 -7.69
N ALA A 43 10.91 -1.83 -7.39
CA ALA A 43 9.90 -1.06 -6.69
C ALA A 43 8.59 -0.99 -7.48
N TYR A 44 8.69 -0.80 -8.81
CA TYR A 44 7.54 -0.86 -9.71
C TYR A 44 6.86 -2.24 -9.70
N ALA A 45 7.63 -3.33 -9.76
CA ALA A 45 7.07 -4.67 -9.65
C ALA A 45 6.33 -4.87 -8.30
N ARG A 46 6.87 -4.30 -7.22
CA ARG A 46 6.26 -4.34 -5.89
C ARG A 46 4.94 -3.56 -5.83
N SER A 47 4.86 -2.38 -6.44
CA SER A 47 3.63 -1.58 -6.48
C SER A 47 2.52 -2.27 -7.28
N GLN A 48 2.89 -2.91 -8.39
CA GLN A 48 1.96 -3.71 -9.19
C GLN A 48 1.42 -4.92 -8.41
N ALA A 49 2.29 -5.62 -7.66
CA ALA A 49 1.89 -6.73 -6.81
C ALA A 49 0.97 -6.30 -5.65
N ALA A 50 1.15 -5.07 -5.14
CA ALA A 50 0.29 -4.47 -4.13
C ALA A 50 -1.04 -3.92 -4.70
N GLY A 51 -1.20 -3.88 -6.02
CA GLY A 51 -2.41 -3.37 -6.68
C GLY A 51 -2.57 -1.84 -6.57
N VAL A 52 -1.48 -1.12 -6.34
CA VAL A 52 -1.49 0.36 -6.25
C VAL A 52 -0.98 0.99 -7.54
N SER A 53 -1.56 2.14 -7.91
CA SER A 53 -1.30 2.81 -9.19
C SER A 53 -0.04 3.68 -9.21
N TYR A 54 0.64 3.83 -8.07
CA TYR A 54 1.84 4.65 -7.95
C TYR A 54 2.93 3.96 -7.12
N ILE A 55 4.19 4.33 -7.35
CA ILE A 55 5.33 3.84 -6.58
C ILE A 55 5.52 4.74 -5.37
N GLY A 56 5.09 4.27 -4.20
CA GLY A 56 5.36 4.93 -2.92
C GLY A 56 6.73 4.60 -2.29
N PRO A 57 7.14 5.33 -1.23
CA PRO A 57 8.45 5.17 -0.58
C PRO A 57 8.66 3.79 0.03
N GLU A 58 7.60 3.12 0.47
CA GLU A 58 7.61 1.75 0.97
C GLU A 58 8.01 0.72 -0.09
N HIS A 59 7.63 0.94 -1.36
CA HIS A 59 8.02 0.09 -2.48
C HIS A 59 9.51 0.23 -2.78
N ILE A 60 10.01 1.47 -2.73
CA ILE A 60 11.43 1.78 -2.93
C ILE A 60 12.26 1.19 -1.77
N LEU A 61 11.84 1.41 -0.53
CA LEU A 61 12.51 0.87 0.64
C LEU A 61 12.53 -0.67 0.63
N GLY A 62 11.40 -1.31 0.30
CA GLY A 62 11.33 -2.75 0.15
C GLY A 62 12.26 -3.27 -0.95
N ALA A 63 12.31 -2.60 -2.10
CA ALA A 63 13.20 -2.97 -3.20
C ALA A 63 14.69 -2.81 -2.85
N LEU A 64 15.04 -1.79 -2.07
CA LEU A 64 16.40 -1.59 -1.55
C LEU A 64 16.82 -2.70 -0.59
N ILE A 65 15.90 -3.13 0.28
CA ILE A 65 16.13 -4.22 1.25
C ILE A 65 16.29 -5.58 0.55
N ASP A 66 15.61 -5.78 -0.58
CA ASP A 66 15.67 -7.05 -1.32
C ASP A 66 16.91 -7.17 -2.22
N ASP A 67 17.47 -6.06 -2.71
CA ASP A 67 18.75 -6.04 -3.44
C ASP A 67 19.94 -6.02 -2.46
N ALA A 68 20.19 -7.16 -1.81
CA ALA A 68 21.29 -7.35 -0.86
C ALA A 68 22.69 -7.17 -1.48
N ASP A 69 22.80 -7.27 -2.81
CA ASP A 69 24.06 -7.04 -3.53
C ASP A 69 24.36 -5.55 -3.74
N SER A 70 23.35 -4.68 -3.62
CA SER A 70 23.52 -3.24 -3.72
C SER A 70 24.22 -2.65 -2.49
N GLY A 71 24.91 -1.52 -2.67
CA GLY A 71 25.53 -0.79 -1.55
C GLY A 71 24.52 -0.42 -0.46
N ALA A 72 23.30 -0.04 -0.86
CA ALA A 72 22.21 0.25 0.06
C ALA A 72 21.71 -1.00 0.79
N GLY A 73 21.56 -2.14 0.12
CA GLY A 73 21.16 -3.40 0.75
C GLY A 73 22.18 -3.89 1.78
N ARG A 74 23.47 -3.75 1.48
CA ARG A 74 24.56 -4.07 2.44
C ARG A 74 24.58 -3.14 3.64
N PHE A 75 24.39 -1.84 3.41
CA PHE A 75 24.29 -0.85 4.48
C PHE A 75 23.10 -1.13 5.40
N LEU A 76 21.92 -1.38 4.81
CA LEU A 76 20.71 -1.73 5.56
C LEU A 76 20.82 -3.07 6.29
N GLY A 77 21.67 -3.99 5.79
CA GLY A 77 21.97 -5.30 6.39
C GLY A 77 23.08 -5.31 7.43
N SER A 78 23.61 -4.14 7.82
CA SER A 78 24.60 -4.02 8.89
C SER A 78 23.98 -4.31 10.27
N ASP A 79 24.80 -4.74 11.25
CA ASP A 79 24.37 -5.24 12.57
C ASP A 79 23.51 -4.26 13.39
N ASP A 80 23.55 -2.95 13.08
CA ASP A 80 22.78 -1.92 13.78
C ASP A 80 21.30 -1.85 13.34
N LEU A 81 20.95 -2.49 12.22
CA LEU A 81 19.61 -2.40 11.61
C LEU A 81 18.92 -3.75 11.57
N ASP A 82 17.75 -3.81 12.20
CA ASP A 82 16.87 -4.98 12.10
C ASP A 82 16.14 -4.98 10.75
N VAL A 83 16.79 -5.58 9.74
CA VAL A 83 16.26 -5.76 8.38
C VAL A 83 14.89 -6.42 8.38
N GLY A 84 14.65 -7.37 9.30
CA GLY A 84 13.38 -8.07 9.41
C GLY A 84 12.25 -7.13 9.82
N LYS A 85 12.48 -6.26 10.82
CA LYS A 85 11.52 -5.22 11.21
C LYS A 85 11.31 -4.17 10.12
N LEU A 86 12.37 -3.78 9.41
CA LEU A 86 12.30 -2.82 8.31
C LEU A 86 11.47 -3.37 7.14
N ARG A 87 11.75 -4.61 6.70
CA ARG A 87 10.98 -5.31 5.66
C ARG A 87 9.52 -5.44 6.07
N GLY A 88 9.26 -5.93 7.28
CA GLY A 88 7.90 -6.06 7.79
C GLY A 88 7.16 -4.73 7.97
N ALA A 89 7.86 -3.61 8.15
CA ALA A 89 7.26 -2.27 8.19
C ALA A 89 6.97 -1.73 6.79
N ALA A 90 7.85 -2.01 5.81
CA ALA A 90 7.65 -1.66 4.41
C ALA A 90 6.46 -2.44 3.81
N ASP A 91 6.41 -3.76 4.02
CA ASP A 91 5.32 -4.59 3.47
C ASP A 91 3.95 -4.23 4.08
N ARG A 92 3.92 -3.87 5.37
CA ARG A 92 2.69 -3.36 6.02
C ARG A 92 2.25 -2.00 5.48
N ALA A 93 3.18 -1.17 5.05
CA ALA A 93 2.87 0.13 4.47
C ALA A 93 2.47 0.03 2.98
N ALA A 94 2.88 -1.05 2.30
CA ALA A 94 2.63 -1.27 0.86
C ALA A 94 1.20 -1.75 0.54
N GLY A 95 0.39 -2.10 1.53
CA GLY A 95 -1.01 -2.46 1.31
C GLY A 95 -1.86 -1.28 0.80
N PRO A 96 -2.98 -1.54 0.11
CA PRO A 96 -3.84 -0.50 -0.48
C PRO A 96 -4.44 0.48 0.55
N ASP A 97 -4.42 0.12 1.84
CA ASP A 97 -4.81 0.98 2.96
C ASP A 97 -3.59 1.23 3.87
N GLY A 98 -2.84 2.31 3.61
CA GLY A 98 -1.77 2.82 4.49
C GLY A 98 -2.24 3.32 5.87
N ALA A 99 -3.43 2.91 6.34
CA ALA A 99 -4.02 3.28 7.61
C ALA A 99 -3.56 2.36 8.75
N PRO A 100 -3.33 2.87 9.98
CA PRO A 100 -3.02 2.05 11.11
C PRO A 100 -4.26 1.31 11.62
N GLY A 101 -4.15 -0.01 11.78
CA GLY A 101 -4.89 -0.76 12.78
C GLY A 101 -6.24 -1.35 12.32
N GLY A 102 -6.24 -2.65 12.14
CA GLY A 102 -7.44 -3.48 12.15
C GLY A 102 -7.01 -4.92 11.98
N ALA A 103 -7.00 -5.70 13.07
CA ALA A 103 -6.84 -7.14 12.96
C ALA A 103 -7.96 -7.65 12.04
N LYS A 104 -7.60 -8.13 10.84
CA LYS A 104 -8.56 -8.80 9.96
C LYS A 104 -9.12 -9.99 10.75
N GLN A 105 -10.39 -9.90 11.12
CA GLN A 105 -11.13 -11.05 11.61
C GLN A 105 -11.06 -12.14 10.54
N PRO A 106 -11.07 -13.43 10.93
CA PRO A 106 -11.04 -14.51 9.96
C PRO A 106 -12.15 -14.31 8.93
N ALA A 107 -11.77 -14.35 7.65
CA ALA A 107 -12.68 -14.13 6.54
C ALA A 107 -13.87 -15.08 6.67
N THR A 108 -15.06 -14.51 6.75
CA THR A 108 -16.32 -15.25 6.77
C THR A 108 -16.60 -15.75 5.36
N THR A 109 -17.46 -16.76 5.21
CA THR A 109 -17.92 -17.21 3.87
C THR A 109 -18.55 -16.07 3.06
N LEU A 110 -19.06 -15.03 3.72
CA LEU A 110 -19.58 -13.81 3.09
C LEU A 110 -18.45 -12.95 2.47
N ASP A 111 -17.26 -12.94 3.05
CA ASP A 111 -16.10 -12.21 2.51
C ASP A 111 -15.49 -12.92 1.29
N GLU A 112 -15.64 -14.24 1.20
CA GLU A 112 -15.13 -15.04 0.09
C GLU A 112 -16.01 -14.94 -1.17
N PHE A 113 -17.34 -14.89 -0.99
CA PHE A 113 -18.30 -14.94 -2.11
C PHE A 113 -19.20 -13.70 -2.23
N GLY A 114 -19.13 -12.77 -1.28
CA GLY A 114 -19.96 -11.57 -1.24
C GLY A 114 -19.16 -10.29 -1.44
N ARG A 115 -19.90 -9.19 -1.66
CA ARG A 115 -19.40 -7.82 -1.63
C ARG A 115 -20.28 -7.00 -0.70
N ASP A 116 -19.67 -6.23 0.20
CA ASP A 116 -20.40 -5.32 1.07
C ASP A 116 -20.62 -3.96 0.36
N LEU A 117 -21.80 -3.81 -0.24
CA LEU A 117 -22.19 -2.58 -0.91
C LEU A 117 -22.36 -1.39 0.05
N THR A 118 -22.59 -1.64 1.35
CA THR A 118 -22.73 -0.57 2.36
C THR A 118 -21.40 0.09 2.63
N GLU A 119 -20.34 -0.72 2.78
CA GLU A 119 -18.98 -0.19 2.97
C GLU A 119 -18.45 0.49 1.70
N GLU A 120 -18.72 -0.08 0.51
CA GLU A 120 -18.39 0.58 -0.76
C GLU A 120 -19.12 1.94 -0.91
N ALA A 121 -20.38 2.04 -0.50
CA ALA A 121 -21.14 3.28 -0.50
C ALA A 121 -20.53 4.34 0.45
N LYS A 122 -20.20 3.95 1.69
CA LYS A 122 -19.53 4.85 2.66
C LYS A 122 -18.18 5.34 2.16
N ALA A 123 -17.45 4.50 1.45
CA ALA A 123 -16.17 4.83 0.83
C ALA A 123 -16.32 5.68 -0.44
N GLY A 124 -17.53 5.99 -0.89
CA GLY A 124 -17.79 6.79 -2.10
C GLY A 124 -17.41 6.08 -3.40
N LYS A 125 -17.33 4.74 -3.40
CA LYS A 125 -16.95 3.94 -4.57
C LYS A 125 -18.13 3.57 -5.47
N LEU A 126 -19.37 3.81 -5.02
CA LEU A 126 -20.58 3.56 -5.79
C LEU A 126 -21.07 4.83 -6.48
N ASP A 127 -21.37 4.71 -7.77
CA ASP A 127 -21.99 5.78 -8.54
C ASP A 127 -23.45 6.00 -8.10
N PRO A 128 -23.96 7.25 -8.18
CA PRO A 128 -25.34 7.53 -7.87
C PRO A 128 -26.28 6.88 -8.89
N VAL A 129 -27.37 6.29 -8.40
CA VAL A 129 -28.42 5.73 -9.27
C VAL A 129 -29.32 6.87 -9.76
N VAL A 130 -29.38 7.05 -11.08
CA VAL A 130 -30.18 8.11 -11.72
C VAL A 130 -31.50 7.54 -12.24
N GLY A 131 -32.62 8.22 -11.94
CA GLY A 131 -33.92 7.93 -12.54
C GLY A 131 -34.69 6.74 -11.98
N ARG A 132 -34.29 6.20 -10.82
CA ARG A 132 -34.96 5.06 -10.15
C ARG A 132 -35.46 5.37 -8.73
N ALA A 133 -35.91 6.61 -8.51
CA ALA A 133 -36.28 7.07 -7.17
C ALA A 133 -37.51 6.32 -6.61
N GLU A 134 -38.51 6.08 -7.45
CA GLU A 134 -39.76 5.40 -7.06
C GLU A 134 -39.51 3.93 -6.69
N GLU A 135 -38.68 3.22 -7.47
CA GLU A 135 -38.33 1.83 -7.20
C GLU A 135 -37.51 1.69 -5.92
N ILE A 136 -36.59 2.63 -5.65
CA ILE A 136 -35.81 2.66 -4.41
C ILE A 136 -36.75 2.87 -3.22
N GLU A 137 -37.67 3.84 -3.29
CA GLU A 137 -38.63 4.12 -2.22
C GLU A 137 -39.53 2.91 -1.94
N GLN A 138 -40.08 2.27 -2.99
CA GLN A 138 -40.90 1.07 -2.85
C GLN A 138 -40.10 -0.11 -2.27
N THR A 139 -38.83 -0.26 -2.64
CA THR A 139 -37.94 -1.29 -2.08
C THR A 139 -37.73 -1.08 -0.59
N ILE A 140 -37.48 0.16 -0.16
CA ILE A 140 -37.31 0.52 1.25
C ILE A 140 -38.61 0.25 2.04
N GLU A 141 -39.77 0.60 1.46
CA GLU A 141 -41.07 0.34 2.08
C GLU A 141 -41.29 -1.16 2.34
N ILE A 142 -41.01 -2.01 1.34
CA ILE A 142 -41.13 -3.47 1.46
C ILE A 142 -40.17 -4.01 2.52
N LEU A 143 -38.90 -3.62 2.48
CA LEU A 143 -37.88 -4.04 3.46
C LEU A 143 -38.25 -3.67 4.89
N SER A 144 -38.99 -2.57 5.09
CA SER A 144 -39.42 -2.07 6.40
C SER A 144 -40.59 -2.85 7.02
N ARG A 145 -41.22 -3.78 6.27
CA ARG A 145 -42.36 -4.57 6.77
C ARG A 145 -41.90 -5.64 7.77
N ARG A 146 -42.76 -5.97 8.75
CA ARG A 146 -42.51 -7.06 9.70
C ARG A 146 -42.62 -8.46 9.07
N SER A 147 -43.41 -8.59 8.00
CA SER A 147 -43.58 -9.83 7.25
C SER A 147 -43.59 -9.54 5.75
N LYS A 148 -43.15 -10.53 4.95
CA LYS A 148 -42.98 -10.41 3.48
C LYS A 148 -42.08 -9.22 3.09
N ASN A 149 -40.93 -9.12 3.75
CA ASN A 149 -39.96 -8.04 3.59
C ASN A 149 -38.89 -8.30 2.52
N ASN A 150 -39.10 -9.29 1.65
CA ASN A 150 -38.17 -9.61 0.57
C ASN A 150 -38.69 -8.98 -0.73
N PRO A 151 -38.18 -7.80 -1.14
CA PRO A 151 -38.56 -7.20 -2.40
C PRO A 151 -38.11 -8.08 -3.57
N VAL A 152 -38.97 -8.21 -4.58
CA VAL A 152 -38.63 -8.85 -5.85
C VAL A 152 -38.77 -7.79 -6.92
N LEU A 153 -37.66 -7.43 -7.53
CA LEU A 153 -37.62 -6.46 -8.63
C LEU A 153 -37.85 -7.21 -9.93
N ILE A 154 -38.79 -6.72 -10.74
CA ILE A 154 -39.13 -7.27 -12.05
C ILE A 154 -39.01 -6.14 -13.06
N GLY A 155 -38.32 -6.40 -14.16
CA GLY A 155 -38.12 -5.46 -15.27
C GLY A 155 -37.49 -6.19 -16.45
N GLU A 156 -37.45 -5.53 -17.60
CA GLU A 156 -36.69 -5.96 -18.79
C GLU A 156 -35.21 -5.53 -18.67
#